data_AF-Q05JS4-F1
#
_entry.id   AF-Q05JS4-F1
#
_cell.length_a   1.000
_cell.length_b   1.000
_cell.length_c   1.000
_cell.angle_alpha   90.00
_cell.angle_beta   90.00
_cell.angle_gamma   90.00
#
_symmetry.space_group_name_H-M   'P 1'
#
loop_
_entity.id
_entity.type
_entity.pdbx_description
1 polymer ?
#
loop_
_entity_poly.entity_id
_entity_poly.type
_entity_poly.pdbx_seq_one_letter_code
_entity_poly.pdbx_strand_id
1 'polypeptide(L)' 'ASIVASHFKPEFVVNVKETGKTLMVDYSNIDALKVTEIGSAP' A
#
# COMPACT_ATOMS: atom_id res chain seq x y z
N ALA A 1 0.57 -10.20 -8.37
CA ALA A 1 0.54 -8.98 -7.53
C ALA A 1 0.67 -7.74 -8.40
N SER A 2 0.09 -6.60 -8.02
CA SER A 2 0.28 -5.31 -8.68
C SER A 2 0.79 -4.29 -7.66
N ILE A 3 1.75 -3.46 -8.06
CA ILE A 3 2.37 -2.43 -7.22
C ILE A 3 2.21 -1.11 -7.95
N VAL A 4 1.49 -0.17 -7.35
CA VAL A 4 1.32 1.18 -7.89
C VAL A 4 1.99 2.15 -6.93
N ALA A 5 3.04 2.80 -7.38
CA ALA A 5 3.80 3.77 -6.58
C ALA A 5 3.69 5.15 -7.22
N SER A 6 3.42 6.16 -6.40
CA SER A 6 3.52 7.56 -6.81
C SER A 6 4.86 8.14 -6.37
N HIS A 7 5.55 8.86 -7.26
CA HIS A 7 6.79 9.56 -6.88
C HIS A 7 6.54 10.98 -6.34
N PHE A 8 5.32 11.50 -6.54
CA PHE A 8 4.91 12.85 -6.14
C PHE A 8 4.27 12.89 -4.73
N LYS A 9 3.62 11.79 -4.35
CA LYS A 9 3.26 11.46 -2.97
C LYS A 9 3.96 10.17 -2.64
N PRO A 10 4.86 10.14 -1.66
CA PRO A 10 5.57 8.92 -1.24
C PRO A 10 4.61 7.91 -0.60
N GLU A 11 3.78 7.30 -1.45
CA GLU A 11 2.78 6.28 -1.14
C GLU A 11 2.82 5.22 -2.24
N PHE A 12 2.81 3.95 -1.84
CA PHE A 12 2.64 2.84 -2.76
C PHE A 12 1.57 1.86 -2.26
N VAL A 13 0.76 1.39 -3.21
CA VAL A 13 -0.32 0.43 -2.97
C VAL A 13 0.11 -0.92 -3.54
N VAL A 14 0.10 -1.93 -2.68
CA VAL A 14 0.37 -3.33 -3.04
C VAL A 14 -0.94 -4.09 -3.04
N ASN A 15 -1.36 -4.55 -4.22
CA ASN A 15 -2.50 -5.43 -4.36
C ASN A 15 -2.04 -6.88 -4.51
N VAL A 16 -2.35 -7.70 -3.50
CA VAL A 16 -2.06 -9.13 -3.48
C VAL A 16 -3.32 -9.87 -3.93
N LYS A 17 -3.41 -10.13 -5.23
CA LYS A 17 -4.57 -10.80 -5.86
C LYS A 17 -4.86 -12.19 -5.29
N GLU A 18 -3.83 -12.93 -4.84
CA GLU A 18 -3.99 -14.28 -4.28
C GLU A 18 -4.63 -14.29 -2.89
N THR A 19 -4.48 -13.23 -2.10
CA THR A 19 -5.10 -13.11 -0.76
C THR A 19 -6.25 -12.12 -0.69
N GLY A 20 -6.58 -11.43 -1.80
CA GLY A 20 -7.61 -10.38 -1.81
C GLY A 20 -7.27 -9.17 -0.94
N LYS A 21 -5.99 -8.98 -0.57
CA LYS A 21 -5.56 -7.92 0.35
C LYS A 21 -4.97 -6.76 -0.43
N THR A 22 -5.36 -5.54 -0.04
CA THR A 22 -4.73 -4.32 -0.53
C THR A 22 -4.00 -3.65 0.63
N LEU A 23 -2.67 -3.56 0.51
CA LEU A 23 -1.81 -2.92 1.49
C LEU A 23 -1.43 -1.54 0.96
N MET A 24 -1.66 -0.51 1.76
CA MET A 24 -1.26 0.85 1.44
C MET A 24 -0.12 1.24 2.36
N VAL A 25 1.03 1.56 1.77
CA VAL A 25 2.24 1.93 2.50
C VAL A 25 2.53 3.39 2.21
N ASP A 26 2.40 4.22 3.23
CA ASP A 26 2.86 5.61 3.20
C ASP A 26 4.30 5.66 3.75
N TYR A 27 5.19 6.17 2.91
CA TYR A 27 6.61 6.36 3.20
C TYR A 27 6.99 7.85 3.15
N SER A 28 6.03 8.76 3.35
CA SER A 28 6.27 10.20 3.51
C SER A 28 7.22 10.51 4.65
N ASN A 29 7.26 9.64 5.65
CA ASN A 29 8.19 9.73 6.75
C ASN A 29 8.89 8.38 6.95
N ILE A 30 10.20 8.32 6.63
CA ILE A 30 11.02 7.10 6.73
C ILE A 30 11.16 6.65 8.20
N ASP A 31 11.10 7.58 9.15
CA ASP A 31 11.09 7.28 10.59
C ASP A 31 9.73 6.73 11.07
N ALA A 32 8.63 7.02 10.36
CA ALA A 32 7.28 6.65 10.74
C ALA A 32 6.50 6.08 9.54
N LEU A 33 6.96 4.94 9.03
CA LEU A 33 6.29 4.17 7.99
C LEU A 33 4.88 3.80 8.46
N LYS A 34 3.86 4.27 7.74
CA LYS A 34 2.46 3.97 8.06
C LYS A 34 1.93 2.94 7.08
N VAL A 35 1.76 1.71 7.56
CA VAL A 35 1.17 0.61 6.79
C VAL A 35 -0.31 0.51 7.17
N THR A 36 -1.19 0.72 6.21
CA THR A 36 -2.64 0.58 6.38
C THR A 36 -3.10 -0.61 5.55
N GLU A 37 -3.65 -1.63 6.21
CA GLU A 37 -4.27 -2.76 5.52
C GLU A 37 -5.71 -2.38 5.16
N ILE A 38 -5.93 -2.11 3.87
CA ILE A 38 -7.27 -1.89 3.34
C ILE A 38 -7.83 -3.28 3.02
N GLY A 39 -8.60 -3.81 3.96
CA GLY A 39 -9.35 -5.05 3.74
C GLY A 39 -10.22 -4.87 2.50
N SER A 40 -9.93 -5.60 1.44
CA SER A 40 -10.88 -5.72 0.34
C SER A 40 -12.01 -6.57 0.91
N ALA A 41 -13.12 -5.92 1.24
CA ALA A 41 -14.39 -6.64 1.37
C ALA A 41 -14.64 -7.37 0.03
N PRO A 42 -15.19 -8.60 0.08
CA PRO A 42 -15.33 -9.49 -1.07
C PRO A 42 -16.15 -8.88 -2.22
#